data_AF-A0A9W9ZV27-F1
#
_entry.id   AF-A0A9W9ZV27-F1
#
_cell.length_a   1.000
_cell.length_b   1.000
_cell.length_c   1.000
_cell.angle_alpha   90.00
_cell.angle_beta   90.00
_cell.angle_gamma   90.00
#
_symmetry.space_group_name_H-M   'P 1'
#
loop_
_entity.id
_entity.type
_entity.pdbx_description
1 polymer ?
#
loop_
_entity_poly.entity_id
_entity_poly.type
_entity_poly.pdbx_seq_one_letter_code
_entity_poly.pdbx_strand_id
1 'polypeptide(L)'
;ELLDLRIFLVQKTPVNVAVSGNEGVEGDPGPPGPPGTQGPPGSYLISPLITGSGDKGPLPNYRLYSGTKRTSSQKNETETPLLEIPALKKVLDGYENQRDNYKRQKGSKYHPARSCRDLQLDSDVIAKSGYYWIDPNEGCISDAEFIHCDFENKRACVNPKKENITIDEPRSQQWISEVHPDVQLVSSNIL
;
A
#
# COMPACT_ATOMS: atom_id res chain seq x y z
N GLU A 1 39.58 3.60 25.57
CA GLU A 1 38.28 3.48 26.23
C GLU A 1 37.32 4.49 25.61
N LEU A 2 36.05 4.08 25.46
CA LEU A 2 35.01 4.75 24.69
C LEU A 2 34.80 6.21 25.11
N LEU A 3 34.85 7.13 24.13
CA LEU A 3 34.15 8.41 24.23
C LEU A 3 32.87 8.30 23.41
N ASP A 4 31.81 8.00 24.15
CA ASP A 4 30.41 7.96 23.76
C ASP A 4 29.99 9.37 23.27
N LEU A 5 30.11 9.60 21.96
CA LEU A 5 29.67 10.82 21.30
C LEU A 5 28.16 10.74 21.03
N ARG A 6 27.39 10.96 22.10
CA ARG A 6 25.98 11.34 22.00
C ARG A 6 25.90 12.70 21.30
N ILE A 7 25.59 12.69 20.01
CA ILE A 7 25.27 13.90 19.24
C ILE A 7 23.90 14.41 19.73
N PHE A 8 23.94 15.31 20.70
CA PHE A 8 22.85 16.23 21.01
C PHE A 8 23.45 17.60 21.29
N LEU A 9 23.67 18.41 20.26
CA LEU A 9 23.63 19.87 20.34
C LEU A 9 23.38 20.43 18.93
N VAL A 10 22.10 20.67 18.61
CA VAL A 10 21.72 21.60 17.53
C VAL A 10 21.97 23.01 18.07
N GLN A 11 23.10 23.61 17.70
CA GLN A 11 23.32 25.05 17.90
C GLN A 11 22.39 25.80 16.95
N LYS A 12 21.33 26.42 17.50
CA LYS A 12 20.52 27.43 16.80
C LYS A 12 21.39 28.66 16.53
N THR A 13 21.71 28.91 15.27
CA THR A 13 22.16 30.23 14.82
C THR A 13 20.94 31.13 14.60
N PRO A 14 21.00 32.43 14.96
CA PRO A 14 19.93 33.37 14.63
C PRO A 14 20.00 33.71 13.14
N VAL A 15 18.94 33.38 12.41
CA VAL A 15 18.76 33.74 11.00
C VAL A 15 18.40 35.23 10.93
N ASN A 16 19.22 36.01 10.25
CA ASN A 16 18.87 37.38 9.86
C ASN A 16 17.67 37.32 8.90
N VAL A 17 16.55 37.91 9.33
CA VAL A 17 15.32 37.99 8.54
C VAL A 17 15.53 38.98 7.40
N ALA A 18 15.84 38.45 6.21
CA ALA A 18 15.65 39.20 4.97
C ALA A 18 14.15 39.33 4.72
N VAL A 19 13.69 40.56 4.47
CA VAL A 19 12.30 40.87 4.12
C VAL A 19 11.92 40.06 2.88
N SER A 20 10.92 39.20 3.02
CA SER A 20 10.36 38.38 1.95
C SER A 20 9.87 39.29 0.82
N GLY A 21 10.37 39.08 -0.40
CA GLY A 21 9.73 39.63 -1.59
C GLY A 21 8.31 39.11 -1.70
N ASN A 22 7.41 39.96 -2.17
CA ASN A 22 6.00 39.65 -2.35
C ASN A 22 5.88 38.48 -3.33
N GLU A 23 5.08 37.47 -2.99
CA GLU A 23 4.76 36.38 -3.92
C GLU A 23 4.18 36.96 -5.21
N GLY A 24 4.68 36.49 -6.36
CA GLY A 24 4.10 36.84 -7.65
C GLY A 24 2.65 36.36 -7.73
N VAL A 25 1.81 37.14 -8.42
CA VAL A 25 0.40 36.77 -8.62
C VAL A 25 0.32 35.41 -9.32
N GLU A 26 -0.54 34.53 -8.82
CA GLU A 26 -0.80 33.23 -9.43
C GLU A 26 -1.24 33.44 -10.89
N GLY A 27 -0.66 32.67 -11.81
CA GLY A 27 -1.01 32.76 -13.23
C GLY A 27 -2.44 32.31 -13.46
N ASP A 28 -3.11 32.88 -14.47
CA ASP A 28 -4.47 32.48 -14.82
C ASP A 28 -4.55 30.97 -15.12
N PRO A 29 -5.66 30.30 -14.75
CA PRO A 29 -5.87 28.90 -15.10
C PRO A 29 -5.73 28.66 -16.60
N GLY A 30 -5.03 27.59 -16.98
CA GLY A 30 -4.89 27.19 -18.37
C GLY A 30 -6.24 26.92 -19.04
N PRO A 31 -6.33 27.06 -20.38
CA PRO A 31 -7.55 26.76 -21.11
C PRO A 31 -7.97 25.28 -20.94
N PRO A 32 -9.27 24.96 -21.02
CA PRO A 32 -9.73 23.58 -21.01
C PRO A 32 -9.04 22.74 -22.08
N GLY A 33 -8.66 21.51 -21.75
CA GLY A 33 -8.09 20.58 -22.70
C GLY A 33 -9.05 20.26 -23.86
N PRO A 34 -8.53 19.81 -25.01
CA PRO A 34 -9.36 19.39 -26.13
C PRO A 34 -10.26 18.20 -25.72
N PRO A 35 -11.46 18.07 -26.33
CA PRO A 35 -12.31 16.90 -26.14
C PRO A 35 -11.54 15.60 -26.43
N GLY A 36 -11.74 14.58 -25.60
CA GLY A 36 -11.17 13.25 -25.82
C GLY A 36 -11.62 12.67 -27.16
N THR A 37 -10.81 11.75 -27.71
CA THR A 37 -11.18 11.03 -28.93
C THR A 37 -12.44 10.20 -28.71
N GLN A 38 -13.23 10.01 -29.79
CA GLN A 38 -14.37 9.11 -29.75
C GLN A 38 -13.89 7.69 -29.42
N GLY A 39 -14.51 7.07 -28.42
CA GLY A 39 -14.23 5.68 -28.07
C GLY A 39 -14.49 4.75 -29.26
N PRO A 40 -13.79 3.60 -29.33
CA PRO A 40 -14.01 2.63 -30.39
C PRO A 40 -15.47 2.12 -30.38
N PRO A 41 -16.06 1.82 -31.56
CA PRO A 41 -17.39 1.23 -31.64
C PRO A 41 -17.45 -0.06 -30.82
N GLY A 42 -18.53 -0.24 -30.07
CA GLY A 42 -18.72 -1.41 -29.22
C GLY A 42 -18.61 -2.70 -30.05
N SER A 43 -17.65 -3.55 -29.70
CA SER A 43 -17.49 -4.85 -30.34
C SER A 43 -18.62 -5.77 -29.90
N TYR A 44 -19.50 -6.14 -30.82
CA TYR A 44 -20.52 -7.16 -30.60
C TYR A 44 -19.84 -8.54 -30.61
N LEU A 45 -19.17 -8.91 -29.53
CA LEU A 45 -18.68 -10.29 -29.33
C LEU A 45 -19.79 -11.20 -28.81
N ILE A 46 -20.93 -11.24 -29.52
CA ILE A 46 -21.93 -12.28 -29.30
C ILE A 46 -21.84 -13.25 -30.47
N SER A 47 -21.01 -14.28 -30.25
CA SER A 47 -21.01 -15.52 -31.03
C SER A 47 -22.46 -16.01 -31.25
N PRO A 48 -22.82 -16.56 -32.43
CA PRO A 48 -24.20 -16.89 -32.77
C PRO A 48 -24.76 -18.11 -32.01
N LEU A 49 -24.16 -18.53 -30.89
CA LEU A 49 -24.66 -19.65 -30.09
C LEU A 49 -25.90 -19.30 -29.25
N ILE A 50 -26.33 -18.03 -29.21
CA ILE A 50 -27.43 -17.56 -28.35
C ILE A 50 -28.54 -16.90 -29.17
N THR A 51 -28.86 -17.40 -30.35
CA THR A 51 -30.10 -17.04 -31.05
C THR A 51 -31.16 -18.10 -30.77
N GLY A 52 -31.74 -18.01 -29.57
CA GLY A 52 -32.84 -18.86 -29.12
C GLY A 52 -33.67 -18.16 -28.06
N SER A 53 -34.70 -17.46 -28.52
CA SER A 53 -35.88 -17.03 -27.75
C SER A 53 -35.70 -15.86 -26.78
N GLY A 54 -36.01 -14.66 -27.26
CA GLY A 54 -37.14 -13.80 -26.81
C GLY A 54 -37.49 -13.55 -25.34
N ASP A 55 -36.85 -14.16 -24.34
CA ASP A 55 -37.28 -14.02 -22.95
C ASP A 55 -36.37 -13.05 -22.20
N LYS A 56 -36.89 -11.84 -21.94
CA LYS A 56 -36.37 -10.94 -20.89
C LYS A 56 -36.68 -11.56 -19.53
N GLY A 57 -35.90 -12.55 -19.11
CA GLY A 57 -36.05 -13.21 -17.82
C GLY A 57 -34.80 -13.99 -17.43
N PRO A 58 -34.54 -14.19 -16.13
CA PRO A 58 -33.47 -15.07 -15.70
C PRO A 58 -33.70 -16.47 -16.28
N LEU A 59 -32.63 -17.08 -16.79
CA LEU A 59 -32.59 -18.43 -17.33
C LEU A 59 -33.43 -19.37 -16.44
N PRO A 60 -34.28 -20.22 -17.02
CA PRO A 60 -34.99 -21.21 -16.22
C PRO A 60 -33.91 -21.98 -15.48
N ASN A 61 -34.05 -22.05 -14.15
CA ASN A 61 -33.18 -22.75 -13.19
C ASN A 61 -32.16 -21.89 -12.42
N TYR A 62 -31.96 -20.60 -12.72
CA TYR A 62 -31.12 -19.71 -11.90
C TYR A 62 -31.93 -18.59 -11.23
N ARG A 63 -32.59 -18.92 -10.11
CA ARG A 63 -33.14 -17.92 -9.17
C ARG A 63 -32.34 -17.98 -7.87
N LEU A 64 -31.58 -16.92 -7.58
CA LEU A 64 -30.78 -16.80 -6.34
C LEU A 64 -31.62 -16.62 -5.06
N TYR A 65 -32.92 -16.32 -5.18
CA TYR A 65 -33.84 -16.26 -4.04
C TYR A 65 -35.17 -16.95 -4.40
N SER A 66 -35.46 -18.04 -3.69
CA SER A 66 -36.72 -18.79 -3.79
C SER A 66 -37.51 -18.60 -2.50
N GLY A 67 -38.45 -17.67 -2.52
CA GLY A 67 -39.52 -17.59 -1.52
C GLY A 67 -40.57 -18.67 -1.81
N THR A 68 -40.78 -19.54 -0.82
CA THR A 68 -41.99 -20.35 -0.60
C THR A 68 -42.23 -21.59 -1.48
N LYS A 69 -42.07 -22.75 -0.82
CA LYS A 69 -42.76 -24.04 -0.96
C LYS A 69 -43.23 -24.44 -2.37
N ARG A 70 -42.58 -25.45 -2.95
CA ARG A 70 -43.23 -26.35 -3.91
C ARG A 70 -43.04 -27.81 -3.52
N THR A 71 -44.19 -28.47 -3.49
CA THR A 71 -44.40 -29.89 -3.23
C THR A 71 -44.04 -30.74 -4.43
N SER A 72 -43.66 -31.98 -4.13
CA SER A 72 -43.69 -33.19 -4.96
C SER A 72 -42.67 -33.36 -6.09
N SER A 73 -41.72 -34.27 -5.79
CA SER A 73 -41.42 -35.48 -6.57
C SER A 73 -40.14 -35.48 -7.41
N GLN A 74 -39.12 -36.12 -6.80
CA GLN A 74 -38.12 -36.99 -7.40
C GLN A 74 -37.24 -36.42 -8.51
N LYS A 75 -36.10 -35.87 -8.11
CA LYS A 75 -34.79 -36.31 -8.62
C LYS A 75 -33.83 -36.42 -7.44
N ASN A 76 -33.34 -37.64 -7.21
CA ASN A 76 -32.26 -37.93 -6.30
C ASN A 76 -30.95 -37.49 -6.95
N GLU A 77 -30.68 -36.20 -6.96
CA GLU A 77 -29.32 -35.69 -6.97
C GLU A 77 -29.22 -34.92 -5.68
N THR A 78 -28.32 -35.35 -4.79
CA THR A 78 -27.98 -34.56 -3.62
C THR A 78 -27.48 -33.22 -4.13
N GLU A 79 -28.36 -32.23 -4.19
CA GLU A 79 -28.00 -30.81 -4.16
C GLU A 79 -27.32 -30.61 -2.81
N THR A 80 -26.07 -31.07 -2.71
CA THR A 80 -25.16 -30.57 -1.70
C THR A 80 -25.13 -29.08 -1.95
N PRO A 81 -25.55 -28.25 -0.98
CA PRO A 81 -25.35 -26.81 -1.07
C PRO A 81 -23.95 -26.58 -1.62
N LEU A 82 -23.78 -25.70 -2.61
CA LEU A 82 -22.49 -25.50 -3.29
C LEU A 82 -21.34 -25.28 -2.27
N LEU A 83 -21.67 -24.73 -1.09
CA LEU A 83 -20.85 -24.52 0.11
C LEU A 83 -20.42 -25.79 0.88
N GLU A 84 -21.08 -26.93 0.69
CA GLU A 84 -20.75 -28.23 1.30
C GLU A 84 -19.72 -29.02 0.48
N ILE A 85 -19.38 -28.57 -0.73
CA ILE A 85 -18.24 -29.12 -1.47
C ILE A 85 -16.97 -28.68 -0.74
N PRO A 86 -16.21 -29.60 -0.09
CA PRO A 86 -15.07 -29.23 0.75
C PRO A 86 -13.99 -28.44 -0.01
N ALA A 87 -13.87 -28.69 -1.32
CA ALA A 87 -12.98 -27.96 -2.21
C ALA A 87 -13.42 -26.51 -2.42
N LEU A 88 -14.72 -26.25 -2.62
CA LEU A 88 -15.21 -24.89 -2.84
C LEU A 88 -15.13 -24.05 -1.55
N LYS A 89 -15.43 -24.67 -0.40
CA LYS A 89 -15.28 -24.01 0.89
C LYS A 89 -13.84 -23.54 1.12
N LYS A 90 -12.85 -24.41 0.87
CA LYS A 90 -11.42 -24.03 0.97
C LYS A 90 -11.05 -22.87 0.07
N VAL A 91 -11.59 -22.83 -1.15
CA VAL A 91 -11.35 -21.72 -2.09
C VAL A 91 -11.93 -20.42 -1.55
N LEU A 92 -13.16 -20.45 -1.03
CA LEU A 92 -13.80 -19.28 -0.44
C LEU A 92 -13.05 -18.78 0.80
N ASP A 93 -12.71 -19.69 1.72
CA ASP A 93 -11.91 -19.38 2.91
C ASP A 93 -10.54 -18.77 2.51
N GLY A 94 -9.94 -19.26 1.42
CA GLY A 94 -8.71 -18.71 0.84
C GLY A 94 -8.87 -17.27 0.37
N TYR A 95 -9.95 -16.97 -0.38
CA TYR A 95 -10.24 -15.60 -0.82
C TYR A 95 -10.56 -14.67 0.35
N GLU A 96 -11.27 -15.14 1.37
CA GLU A 96 -11.54 -14.37 2.58
C GLU A 96 -10.23 -14.01 3.31
N ASN A 97 -9.33 -14.98 3.46
CA ASN A 97 -8.01 -14.74 4.06
C ASN A 97 -7.17 -13.76 3.23
N GLN A 98 -7.15 -13.90 1.90
CA GLN A 98 -6.43 -12.98 1.03
C GLN A 98 -6.97 -11.55 1.14
N ARG A 99 -8.30 -11.39 1.10
CA ARG A 99 -8.95 -10.08 1.30
C ARG A 99 -8.58 -9.49 2.65
N ASP A 100 -8.62 -10.30 3.70
CA ASP A 100 -8.33 -9.86 5.06
C ASP A 100 -6.86 -9.46 5.25
N ASN A 101 -5.93 -10.17 4.61
CA ASN A 101 -4.51 -9.80 4.60
C ASN A 101 -4.26 -8.49 3.84
N TYR A 102 -4.97 -8.26 2.73
CA TYR A 102 -4.90 -7.00 1.98
C TYR A 102 -5.46 -5.81 2.77
N LYS A 103 -6.51 -6.05 3.57
CA LYS A 103 -7.13 -5.02 4.41
C LYS A 103 -6.32 -4.67 5.66
N ARG A 104 -5.86 -5.68 6.41
CA ARG A 104 -5.24 -5.47 7.73
C ARG A 104 -3.73 -5.24 7.69
N GLN A 105 -3.08 -5.55 6.56
CA GLN A 105 -1.67 -5.30 6.27
C GLN A 105 -0.74 -5.36 7.51
N LYS A 106 -0.50 -6.56 8.02
CA LYS A 106 0.10 -6.80 9.36
C LYS A 106 1.57 -6.38 9.53
N GLY A 107 2.16 -5.66 8.57
CA GLY A 107 3.57 -5.21 8.63
C GLY A 107 4.57 -6.35 8.49
N SER A 108 4.17 -7.45 7.83
CA SER A 108 5.03 -8.61 7.55
C SER A 108 5.67 -8.49 6.16
N LYS A 109 6.75 -9.22 5.88
CA LYS A 109 7.42 -9.16 4.57
C LYS A 109 6.49 -9.47 3.37
N TYR A 110 5.51 -10.36 3.56
CA TYR A 110 4.58 -10.75 2.50
C TYR A 110 3.31 -9.88 2.46
N HIS A 111 3.04 -9.17 3.55
CA HIS A 111 1.91 -8.26 3.68
C HIS A 111 2.40 -7.01 4.43
N PRO A 112 3.21 -6.16 3.76
CA PRO A 112 3.73 -4.94 4.37
C PRO A 112 2.57 -3.99 4.66
N ALA A 113 2.74 -3.13 5.67
CA ALA A 113 1.77 -2.08 5.98
C ALA A 113 2.09 -0.82 5.20
N ARG A 114 1.08 -0.04 4.81
CA ARG A 114 1.31 1.26 4.16
C ARG A 114 2.10 2.24 5.04
N SER A 115 1.82 2.27 6.33
CA SER A 115 2.54 3.10 7.29
C SER A 115 2.52 2.49 8.69
N CYS A 116 3.44 2.90 9.56
CA CYS A 116 3.39 2.55 10.98
C CYS A 116 2.06 2.98 11.63
N ARG A 117 1.46 4.08 11.18
CA ARG A 117 0.18 4.53 11.70
C ARG A 117 -0.95 3.58 11.33
N ASP A 118 -1.00 3.16 10.08
CA ASP A 118 -2.03 2.23 9.59
C ASP A 118 -1.89 0.87 10.28
N LEU A 119 -0.65 0.39 10.43
CA LEU A 119 -0.34 -0.81 11.20
C LEU A 119 -0.86 -0.73 12.64
N GLN A 120 -0.80 0.43 13.29
CA GLN A 120 -1.33 0.61 14.64
C GLN A 120 -2.87 0.60 14.69
N LEU A 121 -3.53 1.11 13.65
CA LEU A 121 -5.00 1.20 13.57
C LEU A 121 -5.64 -0.13 13.17
N ASP A 122 -5.00 -0.88 12.26
CA ASP A 122 -5.53 -2.11 11.69
C ASP A 122 -5.19 -3.35 12.52
N SER A 123 -4.33 -3.21 13.54
CA SER A 123 -3.96 -4.31 14.41
C SER A 123 -5.08 -4.64 15.40
N ASP A 124 -5.58 -5.88 15.32
CA ASP A 124 -6.59 -6.40 16.25
C ASP A 124 -6.06 -6.49 17.71
N VAL A 125 -4.73 -6.44 17.89
CA VAL A 125 -4.02 -6.45 19.17
C VAL A 125 -3.25 -5.14 19.32
N ILE A 126 -3.00 -4.66 20.54
CA ILE A 126 -2.14 -3.50 20.79
C ILE A 126 -0.77 -3.74 20.12
N ALA A 127 -0.51 -3.02 19.03
CA ALA A 127 0.74 -3.10 18.30
C ALA A 127 1.88 -2.60 19.19
N LYS A 128 2.98 -3.35 19.27
CA LYS A 128 4.16 -3.01 20.07
C LYS A 128 5.22 -2.36 19.20
N SER A 129 5.92 -1.36 19.73
CA SER A 129 7.05 -0.76 19.02
C SER A 129 8.07 -1.82 18.63
N GLY A 130 8.60 -1.73 17.41
CA GLY A 130 9.47 -2.76 16.84
C GLY A 130 9.69 -2.56 15.35
N TYR A 131 10.33 -3.55 14.72
CA TYR A 131 10.60 -3.50 13.28
C TYR A 131 9.51 -4.17 12.45
N TYR A 132 9.08 -3.50 11.39
CA TYR A 132 8.02 -3.93 10.50
C TYR A 132 8.37 -3.62 9.05
N TRP A 133 7.75 -4.35 8.13
CA TRP A 133 7.84 -4.07 6.70
C TRP A 133 6.78 -3.06 6.30
N ILE A 134 7.22 -1.93 5.77
CA ILE A 134 6.37 -0.80 5.42
C ILE A 134 6.54 -0.49 3.93
N ASP A 135 5.44 -0.37 3.22
CA ASP A 135 5.38 -0.08 1.78
C ASP A 135 4.52 1.18 1.56
N PRO A 136 5.11 2.39 1.61
CA PRO A 136 4.37 3.65 1.50
C PRO A 136 3.85 3.94 0.09
N ASN A 137 4.56 3.46 -0.93
CA ASN A 137 4.20 3.63 -2.35
C ASN A 137 3.17 2.60 -2.82
N GLU A 138 2.94 1.56 -2.02
CA GLU A 138 2.06 0.44 -2.33
C GLU A 138 2.48 -0.27 -3.64
N GLY A 139 1.67 -1.24 -4.06
CA GLY A 139 1.89 -1.97 -5.31
C GLY A 139 2.83 -3.15 -5.11
N CYS A 140 4.09 -3.03 -5.50
CA CYS A 140 4.99 -4.16 -5.60
C CYS A 140 5.74 -4.42 -4.31
N ILE A 141 5.18 -5.24 -3.41
CA ILE A 141 5.70 -5.57 -2.06
C ILE A 141 7.21 -5.89 -1.92
N SER A 142 7.93 -6.14 -3.01
CA SER A 142 9.38 -6.37 -3.02
C SER A 142 10.22 -5.14 -2.69
N ASP A 143 9.68 -3.92 -2.88
CA ASP A 143 10.34 -2.65 -2.54
C ASP A 143 10.00 -2.14 -1.14
N ALA A 144 9.22 -2.91 -0.37
CA ALA A 144 8.90 -2.58 1.01
C ALA A 144 10.16 -2.39 1.86
N GLU A 145 10.17 -1.36 2.69
CA GLU A 145 11.29 -1.00 3.53
C GLU A 145 11.13 -1.60 4.93
N PHE A 146 12.23 -2.10 5.50
CA PHE A 146 12.24 -2.64 6.86
C PHE A 146 12.62 -1.55 7.86
N ILE A 147 11.64 -1.00 8.57
CA ILE A 147 11.80 0.18 9.42
C ILE A 147 11.35 -0.08 10.86
N HIS A 148 11.80 0.76 11.79
CA HIS A 148 11.36 0.69 13.18
C HIS A 148 10.14 1.61 13.41
N CYS A 149 9.01 1.04 13.81
CA CYS A 149 7.83 1.77 14.24
C CYS A 149 7.86 1.97 15.76
N ASP A 150 7.84 3.23 16.20
CA ASP A 150 7.72 3.63 17.59
C ASP A 150 6.29 4.16 17.83
N PHE A 151 5.42 3.29 18.34
CA PHE A 151 4.00 3.60 18.55
C PHE A 151 3.73 4.47 19.76
N GLU A 152 4.64 4.47 20.75
CA GLU A 152 4.53 5.32 21.93
C GLU A 152 4.71 6.80 21.54
N ASN A 153 5.72 7.07 20.69
CA ASN A 153 6.00 8.43 20.22
C ASN A 153 5.40 8.74 18.85
N LYS A 154 4.69 7.79 18.23
CA LYS A 154 4.07 7.90 16.89
C LYS A 154 5.08 8.27 15.79
N ARG A 155 6.24 7.58 15.77
CA ARG A 155 7.31 7.80 14.80
C ARG A 155 7.58 6.57 13.95
N ALA A 156 8.03 6.81 12.72
CA ALA A 156 8.58 5.81 11.82
C ALA A 156 10.05 6.14 11.60
N CYS A 157 10.95 5.21 11.92
CA CYS A 157 12.40 5.43 11.90
C CYS A 157 13.03 4.58 10.78
N VAL A 158 13.58 5.25 9.77
CA VAL A 158 14.33 4.62 8.68
C VAL A 158 15.82 4.64 9.01
N ASN A 159 16.47 3.49 8.93
CA ASN A 159 17.90 3.40 9.20
C ASN A 159 18.73 3.77 7.96
N PRO A 160 19.88 4.44 8.14
CA PRO A 160 20.82 4.65 7.05
C PRO A 160 21.51 3.32 6.69
N LYS A 161 21.97 3.18 5.43
CA LYS A 161 22.75 2.03 4.97
C LYS A 161 24.11 1.91 5.67
N LYS A 162 24.69 3.06 6.03
CA LYS A 162 25.94 3.17 6.79
C LYS A 162 25.66 3.96 8.05
N GLU A 163 25.81 3.31 9.20
CA GLU A 163 25.56 3.93 10.50
C GLU A 163 26.67 4.89 10.91
N ASN A 164 27.92 4.61 10.50
CA ASN A 164 29.09 5.39 10.87
C ASN A 164 29.92 5.76 9.64
N ILE A 165 30.44 6.98 9.64
CA ILE A 165 31.38 7.50 8.64
C ILE A 165 32.63 7.95 9.40
N THR A 166 33.79 7.45 8.99
CA THR A 166 35.09 7.83 9.56
C THR A 166 35.79 8.79 8.61
N ILE A 167 36.36 9.88 9.15
CA ILE A 167 37.06 10.92 8.38
C ILE A 167 38.33 11.28 9.13
N ASP A 168 39.47 11.21 8.45
CA ASP A 168 40.78 11.36 9.11
C ASP A 168 41.14 12.82 9.45
N GLU A 169 40.49 13.82 8.84
CA GLU A 169 40.65 15.25 9.19
C GLU A 169 39.38 16.06 8.88
N PRO A 170 38.44 16.24 9.84
CA PRO A 170 37.24 17.03 9.59
C PRO A 170 37.56 18.53 9.53
N ARG A 171 37.19 19.19 8.44
CA ARG A 171 37.25 20.66 8.29
C ARG A 171 35.88 21.29 8.48
N SER A 172 35.83 22.47 9.11
CA SER A 172 34.59 23.22 9.27
C SER A 172 34.16 23.87 7.94
N GLN A 173 32.85 24.06 7.77
CA GLN A 173 32.25 24.77 6.63
C GLN A 173 32.49 24.13 5.25
N GLN A 174 32.72 22.81 5.19
CA GLN A 174 32.87 22.07 3.93
C GLN A 174 31.95 20.85 3.92
N TRP A 175 31.39 20.53 2.75
CA TRP A 175 30.61 19.30 2.57
C TRP A 175 31.57 18.11 2.50
N ILE A 176 31.36 17.14 3.39
CA ILE A 176 32.21 15.93 3.49
C ILE A 176 32.26 15.19 2.15
N SER A 177 31.12 15.08 1.46
CA SER A 177 31.00 14.40 0.16
C SER A 177 31.73 15.09 -0.99
N GLU A 178 32.06 16.38 -0.87
CA GLU A 178 32.78 17.13 -1.91
C GLU A 178 34.30 17.01 -1.73
N VAL A 179 34.76 16.91 -0.49
CA VAL A 179 36.19 16.89 -0.14
C VAL A 179 36.75 15.48 -0.10
N HIS A 180 35.93 14.50 0.31
CA HIS A 180 36.31 13.10 0.43
C HIS A 180 35.53 12.25 -0.60
N PRO A 181 36.03 12.07 -1.82
CA PRO A 181 35.32 11.33 -2.89
C PRO A 181 35.16 9.84 -2.58
N ASP A 182 35.92 9.31 -1.63
CA ASP A 182 35.82 7.98 -1.05
C ASP A 182 34.64 7.83 -0.07
N VAL A 183 34.15 8.94 0.47
CA VAL A 183 32.99 8.97 1.38
C VAL A 183 31.71 9.10 0.56
N GLN A 184 30.93 8.01 0.53
CA GLN A 184 29.60 8.01 -0.07
C GLN A 184 28.61 8.83 0.78
N LEU A 185 27.69 9.52 0.11
CA LEU A 185 26.56 10.20 0.76
C LEU A 185 25.76 9.22 1.64
N VAL A 186 25.28 9.71 2.78
CA VAL A 186 24.35 8.97 3.63
C VAL A 186 23.09 8.69 2.82
N SER A 187 22.75 7.43 2.69
CA SER A 187 21.55 6.95 2.01
C SER A 187 20.84 5.93 2.88
N SER A 188 19.54 5.77 2.67
CA SER A 188 18.72 4.70 3.24
C SER A 188 18.32 3.70 2.15
N ASN A 189 17.78 2.52 2.50
CA ASN A 189 17.37 1.52 1.50
C ASN A 189 16.06 1.86 0.77
N ILE A 190 15.49 3.04 1.04
CA ILE A 190 14.35 3.62 0.31
C ILE A 190 14.66 3.59 -1.20
N LEU A 191 13.95 2.73 -1.93
CA LEU A 191 13.97 2.60 -3.38
C LEU A 191 13.02 3.61 -4.03
#